data_AF-A0ABD3ACH0-F1
#
_entry.id   AF-A0ABD3ACH0-F1
#
_cell.length_a   1.000
_cell.length_b   1.000
_cell.length_c   1.000
_cell.angle_alpha   90.00
_cell.angle_beta   90.00
_cell.angle_gamma   90.00
#
_symmetry.space_group_name_H-M   'P 1'
#
loop_
_entity.id
_entity.type
_entity.pdbx_description
1 polymer ?
#
loop_
_entity_poly.entity_id
_entity_poly.type
_entity_poly.pdbx_seq_one_letter_code
_entity_poly.pdbx_strand_id
1 'polypeptide(L)'
;MRILKMLGRITGNLLIDCNDSGAIFVEAKVHSRLTQGAIPIEELDQYMPLEPYIQYLVLGPNAIGSNIPLAFQFNSFECGGTAVGFCISHKIADAISMVTFMNTWTAKSRGKTEDMPSFSSLR
;
A
#
# COMPACT_ATOMS: atom_id res chain seq x y z
N MET A 1 -1.39 -9.71 -11.47
CA MET A 1 -0.36 -9.82 -10.41
C MET A 1 -0.86 -10.71 -9.28
N ARG A 2 -0.06 -11.66 -8.77
CA ARG A 2 -0.46 -12.49 -7.60
C ARG A 2 -0.18 -11.72 -6.31
N ILE A 3 -1.19 -11.58 -5.43
CA ILE A 3 -1.11 -10.83 -4.16
C ILE A 3 0.07 -11.29 -3.29
N LEU A 4 0.41 -12.58 -3.31
CA LEU A 4 1.51 -13.13 -2.52
C LEU A 4 2.87 -12.44 -2.75
N LYS A 5 3.14 -11.97 -3.97
CA LYS A 5 4.38 -11.22 -4.27
C LYS A 5 4.48 -9.91 -3.46
N MET A 6 3.35 -9.31 -3.12
CA MET A 6 3.29 -8.09 -2.32
C MET A 6 3.64 -8.33 -0.84
N LEU A 7 3.66 -9.59 -0.40
CA LEU A 7 3.97 -9.98 0.97
C LEU A 7 5.45 -10.38 1.14
N GLY A 8 6.25 -10.28 0.08
CA GLY A 8 7.68 -10.61 0.10
C GLY A 8 8.59 -9.42 0.41
N ARG A 9 9.86 -9.52 -0.02
CA ARG A 9 10.85 -8.43 0.02
C ARG A 9 11.54 -8.26 -1.32
N ILE A 10 11.73 -7.02 -1.76
CA ILE A 10 12.47 -6.70 -2.98
C ILE A 10 13.98 -6.86 -2.69
N THR A 11 14.68 -7.65 -3.50
CA THR A 11 16.10 -7.93 -3.36
C THR A 11 16.84 -7.51 -4.61
N GLY A 12 17.94 -6.76 -4.45
CA GLY A 12 18.83 -6.37 -5.55
C GLY A 12 18.15 -5.58 -6.68
N ASN A 13 17.06 -4.87 -6.39
CA ASN A 13 16.22 -4.08 -7.33
C ASN A 13 15.51 -4.85 -8.45
N LEU A 14 15.79 -6.15 -8.63
CA LEU A 14 15.31 -6.92 -9.78
C LEU A 14 14.47 -8.13 -9.39
N LEU A 15 14.55 -8.58 -8.13
CA LEU A 15 13.91 -9.79 -7.66
C LEU A 15 13.00 -9.50 -6.48
N ILE A 16 11.99 -10.37 -6.30
CA ILE A 16 11.16 -10.42 -5.10
C ILE A 16 11.41 -11.78 -4.44
N ASP A 17 11.93 -11.75 -3.22
CA ASP A 17 11.94 -12.91 -2.33
C ASP A 17 10.53 -13.09 -1.76
N CYS A 18 9.83 -14.14 -2.18
CA CYS A 18 8.46 -14.45 -1.76
C CYS A 18 8.48 -15.20 -0.43
N ASN A 19 9.04 -14.57 0.59
CA ASN A 19 9.26 -15.17 1.91
C ASN A 19 8.14 -14.90 2.92
N ASP A 20 6.98 -14.44 2.45
CA ASP A 20 5.79 -14.13 3.25
C ASP A 20 6.05 -13.23 4.47
N SER A 21 7.07 -12.36 4.42
CA SER A 21 7.37 -11.38 5.47
C SER A 21 6.25 -10.33 5.69
N GLY A 22 5.18 -10.38 4.91
CA GLY A 22 3.99 -9.56 5.04
C GLY A 22 4.14 -8.14 4.52
N ALA A 23 3.01 -7.45 4.46
CA ALA A 23 2.95 -6.00 4.26
C ALA A 23 3.10 -5.27 5.59
N ILE A 24 3.58 -4.02 5.56
CA ILE A 24 3.48 -3.15 6.74
C ILE A 24 2.02 -2.74 6.93
N PHE A 25 1.53 -2.77 8.16
CA PHE A 25 0.24 -2.23 8.55
C PHE A 25 0.39 -1.38 9.81
N VAL A 26 0.08 -0.09 9.71
CA VAL A 26 0.12 0.87 10.81
C VAL A 26 -1.30 1.28 11.16
N GLU A 27 -1.61 1.37 12.45
CA GLU A 27 -2.88 1.93 12.93
C GLU A 27 -2.60 3.24 13.67
N ALA A 28 -3.33 4.29 13.31
CA ALA A 28 -3.21 5.61 13.88
C ALA A 28 -4.58 6.14 14.37
N LYS A 29 -4.55 6.86 15.48
CA LYS A 29 -5.70 7.62 16.00
C LYS A 29 -5.46 9.09 15.73
N VAL A 30 -6.40 9.71 15.03
CA VAL A 30 -6.37 11.11 14.66
C VAL A 30 -7.28 11.86 15.61
N HIS A 31 -6.70 12.73 16.43
CA HIS A 31 -7.43 13.58 17.39
C HIS A 31 -8.07 14.78 16.69
N SER A 32 -8.83 14.49 15.65
CA SER A 32 -9.58 15.47 14.87
C SER A 32 -10.78 14.79 14.22
N ARG A 33 -11.68 15.59 13.67
CA ARG A 33 -12.81 15.10 12.89
C ARG A 33 -12.47 15.18 11.41
N LEU A 34 -12.74 14.10 10.68
CA LEU A 34 -12.79 14.13 9.23
C LEU A 34 -13.96 15.03 8.82
N THR A 35 -13.67 16.22 8.31
CA THR A 35 -14.68 17.15 7.79
C THR A 35 -15.10 16.72 6.38
N GLN A 36 -16.22 17.26 5.89
CA GLN A 36 -16.78 16.88 4.57
C GLN A 36 -15.91 17.35 3.38
N GLY A 37 -14.85 18.10 3.65
CA GLY A 37 -13.84 18.52 2.68
C GLY A 37 -12.70 17.51 2.53
N ALA A 38 -11.88 17.68 1.49
CA ALA A 38 -10.65 16.92 1.35
C ALA A 38 -9.66 17.29 2.46
N ILE A 39 -8.84 16.32 2.87
CA ILE A 39 -7.65 16.59 3.68
C ILE A 39 -6.73 17.51 2.85
N PRO A 40 -6.21 18.61 3.42
CA PRO A 40 -5.25 19.48 2.73
C PRO A 40 -4.05 18.68 2.21
N ILE A 41 -3.50 19.04 1.05
CA ILE A 41 -2.43 18.26 0.43
C ILE A 41 -1.15 18.29 1.29
N GLU A 42 -0.90 19.40 1.98
CA GLU A 42 0.21 19.60 2.91
C GLU A 42 0.12 18.69 4.14
N GLU A 43 -1.08 18.18 4.42
CA GLU A 43 -1.37 17.31 5.55
C GLU A 43 -1.44 15.83 5.14
N LEU A 44 -1.37 15.50 3.84
CA LEU A 44 -1.62 14.13 3.38
C LEU A 44 -0.55 13.13 3.84
N ASP A 45 0.70 13.60 3.96
CA ASP A 45 1.85 12.78 4.32
C ASP A 45 1.68 12.11 5.69
N GLN A 46 1.00 12.76 6.65
CA GLN A 46 0.77 12.19 7.99
C GLN A 46 -0.15 10.96 7.98
N TYR A 47 -0.91 10.77 6.90
CA TYR A 47 -1.82 9.64 6.73
C TYR A 47 -1.20 8.47 5.95
N MET A 48 0.06 8.59 5.53
CA MET A 48 0.78 7.60 4.73
C MET A 48 1.76 6.78 5.58
N PRO A 49 1.86 5.45 5.36
CA PRO A 49 2.68 4.57 6.20
C PRO A 49 4.19 4.75 6.03
N LEU A 50 4.61 5.40 4.94
CA LEU A 50 6.00 5.63 4.55
C LEU A 50 6.04 6.96 3.79
N GLU A 51 7.10 7.75 3.94
CA GLU A 51 7.35 8.94 3.13
C GLU A 51 7.93 8.53 1.76
N PRO A 52 7.12 8.40 0.69
CA PRO A 52 7.55 7.66 -0.50
C PRO A 52 8.58 8.45 -1.33
N TYR A 53 8.45 9.78 -1.32
CA TYR A 53 9.23 10.69 -2.15
C TYR A 53 10.64 10.93 -1.60
N ILE A 54 10.76 11.19 -0.30
CA ILE A 54 12.05 11.47 0.37
C ILE A 54 12.91 10.21 0.42
N GLN A 55 12.29 9.06 0.73
CA GLN A 55 12.99 7.80 0.87
C GLN A 55 13.72 7.41 -0.43
N TYR A 56 13.10 7.60 -1.60
CA TYR A 56 13.73 7.21 -2.87
C TYR A 56 14.72 8.25 -3.41
N LEU A 57 14.36 9.55 -3.39
CA LEU A 57 15.19 10.60 -4.02
C LEU A 57 16.40 11.00 -3.18
N VAL A 58 16.29 11.00 -1.85
CA VAL A 58 17.34 11.49 -0.95
C VAL A 58 18.25 10.36 -0.50
N LEU A 59 17.69 9.19 -0.19
CA LEU A 59 18.42 8.06 0.40
C LEU A 59 18.76 6.96 -0.62
N GLY A 60 18.27 7.09 -1.86
CA GLY A 60 18.56 6.19 -2.95
C GLY A 60 17.94 4.79 -2.79
N PRO A 61 18.37 3.80 -3.60
CA PRO A 61 17.76 2.47 -3.62
C PRO A 61 17.96 1.66 -2.31
N ASN A 62 18.85 2.10 -1.42
CA ASN A 62 19.15 1.45 -0.14
C ASN A 62 18.39 2.08 1.03
N ALA A 63 17.45 2.98 0.76
CA ALA A 63 16.69 3.64 1.79
C ALA A 63 15.84 2.66 2.61
N ILE A 64 15.60 3.00 3.87
CA ILE A 64 14.77 2.20 4.77
C ILE A 64 13.39 2.02 4.12
N GLY A 65 12.90 0.78 4.05
CA GLY A 65 11.61 0.48 3.41
C GLY A 65 11.64 0.33 1.88
N SER A 66 12.78 0.57 1.21
CA SER A 66 12.89 0.39 -0.25
C SER A 66 12.70 -1.05 -0.72
N ASN A 67 12.89 -2.01 0.20
CA ASN A 67 12.65 -3.43 -0.02
C ASN A 67 11.22 -3.88 0.30
N ILE A 68 10.34 -2.97 0.75
CA ILE A 68 8.98 -3.28 1.17
C ILE A 68 8.03 -3.08 -0.02
N PRO A 69 7.37 -4.15 -0.49
CA PRO A 69 6.50 -4.04 -1.66
C PRO A 69 5.21 -3.28 -1.40
N LEU A 70 4.65 -3.42 -0.18
CA LEU A 70 3.32 -2.98 0.18
C LEU A 70 3.27 -2.52 1.65
N ALA A 71 2.67 -1.36 1.89
CA ALA A 71 2.43 -0.83 3.23
C ALA A 71 1.07 -0.13 3.30
N PHE A 72 0.43 -0.16 4.48
CA PHE A 72 -0.83 0.50 4.77
C PHE A 72 -0.77 1.29 6.06
N GLN A 73 -1.52 2.38 6.12
CA GLN A 73 -1.84 3.08 7.35
C GLN A 73 -3.35 3.28 7.45
N PHE A 74 -3.92 2.78 8.54
CA PHE A 74 -5.32 2.93 8.90
C PHE A 74 -5.46 4.06 9.92
N ASN A 75 -6.16 5.13 9.55
CA ASN A 75 -6.32 6.32 10.37
C ASN A 75 -7.78 6.44 10.83
N SER A 76 -7.99 6.30 12.14
CA SER A 76 -9.30 6.41 12.78
C SER A 76 -9.51 7.82 13.36
N PHE A 77 -10.61 8.47 13.01
CA PHE A 77 -10.96 9.82 13.45
C PHE A 77 -12.01 9.77 14.57
N GLU A 78 -12.06 10.81 15.41
CA GLU A 78 -13.01 10.89 16.53
C GLU A 78 -14.48 10.89 16.08
N CYS A 79 -14.76 11.34 14.85
CA CYS A 79 -16.09 11.31 14.27
C CYS A 79 -16.54 9.93 13.75
N GLY A 80 -15.73 8.88 13.93
CA GLY A 80 -15.94 7.56 13.33
C GLY A 80 -15.54 7.47 11.85
N GLY A 81 -15.06 8.57 11.26
CA GLY A 81 -14.47 8.59 9.92
C GLY A 81 -13.17 7.79 9.87
N THR A 82 -12.78 7.36 8.67
CA THR A 82 -11.55 6.60 8.45
C THR A 82 -10.87 7.05 7.16
N ALA A 83 -9.55 7.20 7.21
CA ALA A 83 -8.71 7.36 6.03
C ALA A 83 -7.70 6.22 5.95
N VAL A 84 -7.54 5.62 4.76
CA VAL A 84 -6.57 4.56 4.52
C VAL A 84 -5.52 5.07 3.54
N GLY A 85 -4.31 5.28 4.04
CA GLY A 85 -3.13 5.52 3.21
C GLY A 85 -2.45 4.21 2.84
N PHE A 86 -1.85 4.14 1.66
CA PHE A 86 -1.14 2.93 1.23
C PHE A 86 0.01 3.27 0.28
N CYS A 87 1.07 2.48 0.34
CA CYS A 87 2.23 2.59 -0.55
C CYS A 87 2.44 1.26 -1.27
N ILE A 88 2.59 1.32 -2.60
CA ILE A 88 2.98 0.17 -3.42
C ILE A 88 4.27 0.52 -4.16
N SER A 89 5.26 -0.36 -4.11
CA SER A 89 6.51 -0.15 -4.82
C SER A 89 6.30 -0.19 -6.34
N HIS A 90 6.60 0.92 -7.01
CA HIS A 90 6.50 1.03 -8.47
C HIS A 90 7.45 0.07 -9.21
N LYS A 91 8.45 -0.51 -8.52
CA LYS A 91 9.34 -1.54 -9.08
C LYS A 91 8.59 -2.81 -9.46
N ILE A 92 7.43 -3.07 -8.85
CA ILE A 92 6.71 -4.34 -8.99
C ILE A 92 5.26 -4.18 -9.45
N ALA A 93 4.75 -2.95 -9.51
CA ALA A 93 3.38 -2.65 -9.88
C ALA A 93 3.30 -1.29 -10.57
N ASP A 94 2.46 -1.22 -11.60
CA ASP A 94 2.00 0.02 -12.21
C ASP A 94 0.65 0.47 -11.60
N ALA A 95 0.13 1.60 -12.09
CA ALA A 95 -1.15 2.14 -11.65
C ALA A 95 -2.32 1.16 -11.85
N ILE A 96 -2.33 0.39 -12.95
CA ILE A 96 -3.39 -0.58 -13.24
C ILE A 96 -3.34 -1.74 -12.23
N SER A 97 -2.13 -2.21 -11.93
CA SER A 97 -1.87 -3.24 -10.93
C SER A 97 -2.29 -2.79 -9.53
N MET A 98 -2.05 -1.51 -9.20
CA MET A 98 -2.50 -0.88 -7.95
C MET A 98 -4.03 -0.85 -7.86
N VAL A 99 -4.74 -0.35 -8.89
CA VAL A 99 -6.21 -0.32 -8.93
C VAL A 99 -6.79 -1.73 -8.82
N THR A 100 -6.21 -2.70 -9.54
CA THR A 100 -6.63 -4.10 -9.49
C THR A 100 -6.49 -4.68 -8.09
N PHE A 101 -5.38 -4.39 -7.41
CA PHE A 101 -5.14 -4.80 -6.03
C PHE A 101 -6.21 -4.22 -5.09
N MET A 102 -6.48 -2.92 -5.18
CA MET A 102 -7.47 -2.25 -4.33
C MET A 102 -8.90 -2.77 -4.55
N ASN A 103 -9.29 -3.01 -5.79
CA ASN A 103 -10.59 -3.61 -6.11
C ASN A 103 -10.70 -5.03 -5.54
N THR A 104 -9.64 -5.83 -5.67
CA THR A 104 -9.62 -7.20 -5.13
C THR A 104 -9.67 -7.19 -3.60
N TRP A 105 -8.87 -6.33 -2.96
CA TRP A 105 -8.86 -6.19 -1.51
C TRP A 105 -10.23 -5.78 -0.97
N THR A 106 -10.84 -4.73 -1.53
CA THR A 106 -12.16 -4.26 -1.10
C THR A 106 -13.28 -5.26 -1.36
N ALA A 107 -13.24 -6.02 -2.46
CA ALA A 107 -14.18 -7.10 -2.72
C ALA A 107 -14.07 -8.22 -1.68
N LYS A 108 -12.84 -8.67 -1.38
CA LYS A 108 -12.58 -9.68 -0.34
C LYS A 108 -13.01 -9.21 1.04
N SER A 109 -12.73 -7.97 1.41
CA SER A 109 -13.16 -7.38 2.69
C SER A 109 -14.67 -7.31 2.85
N ARG A 110 -15.44 -7.26 1.75
CA ARG A 110 -16.91 -7.33 1.76
C ARG A 110 -17.45 -8.77 1.75
N GLY A 111 -16.60 -9.78 1.82
CA GLY A 111 -17.02 -11.18 1.74
C GLY A 111 -17.42 -11.64 0.34
N LYS A 112 -17.13 -10.87 -0.73
CA LYS A 112 -17.39 -11.32 -2.09
C LYS A 112 -16.39 -12.41 -2.47
N THR A 113 -16.90 -13.61 -2.73
CA THR A 113 -16.17 -14.71 -3.37
C THR A 113 -16.28 -14.58 -4.89
N GLU A 114 -15.87 -13.45 -5.46
CA GLU A 114 -15.69 -13.38 -6.92
C GLU A 114 -14.32 -13.98 -7.27
N ASP A 115 -14.30 -14.73 -8.39
CA ASP A 115 -13.13 -15.43 -8.91
C ASP A 115 -11.94 -14.48 -8.94
N MET A 116 -10.86 -14.91 -8.27
CA MET A 116 -9.56 -14.27 -8.40
C MET A 116 -9.29 -14.11 -9.90
N PRO A 117 -9.02 -12.91 -10.43
CA PRO A 117 -8.68 -12.78 -11.84
C PRO A 117 -7.49 -13.70 -12.10
N SER A 118 -7.74 -14.80 -12.81
CA SER A 118 -6.71 -15.76 -13.16
C SER A 118 -5.85 -15.06 -14.19
N PHE A 119 -4.73 -14.50 -13.74
CA PHE A 119 -3.66 -14.11 -14.66
C PHE A 119 -2.96 -15.39 -15.10
N SER A 120 -3.62 -16.14 -16.00
CA SER A 120 -2.97 -17.13 -16.83
C SER A 120 -2.00 -16.39 -17.75
N SER A 121 -0.70 -16.56 -17.45
CA SER A 121 0.43 -16.42 -18.35
C SER A 121 0.34 -15.31 -19.43
N LEU A 122 0.99 -14.18 -19.16
CA LEU A 122 1.80 -13.57 -20.22
C LEU A 122 3.19 -14.20 -20.09
N ARG A 123 3.47 -15.03 -21.08
CA ARG A 123 4.74 -15.70 -21.32
C ARG A 123 5.75 -14.70 -21.86
#